data_AF-A0A9P7GJ86-F1
#
_entry.id   AF-A0A9P7GJ86-F1
#
_cell.length_a   1.000
_cell.length_b   1.000
_cell.length_c   1.000
_cell.angle_alpha   90.00
_cell.angle_beta   90.00
_cell.angle_gamma   90.00
#
_symmetry.space_group_name_H-M   'P 1'
#
loop_
_entity.id
_entity.type
_entity.pdbx_description
1 polymer ?
#
loop_
_entity_poly.entity_id
_entity_poly.type
_entity_poly.pdbx_seq_one_letter_code
_entity_poly.pdbx_strand_id
1 'polypeptide(L)'
;MPSHLNIPAGNASLGTTGSSITAVEGTLSFTELEGKDQAEQLEILITQLSLEERIREGAENFLNMDLAESLRLQVQSELEISKKKIEAIKKRIEAISKSKAKQTNSAIPTKRRMAPQEGGKDSIDKGAEDFRTALHNASIHLKELASLTSHGITPASSSNATPNSMEADRQLIETISKLIDILQRNLRVRYDLKSTDVLRAVLPFLGDRYSKQARAAAYRLVRHSLVDAESVKVLNENESLDWYIVKSLNRDNKHSVEKEQAVKLIRTMVEIGKIHPDTPSSAGTAVVPLSEPIVRALIAIAEQPEDPFRLICIETLAEILLIDIDLVSRTGGIRLLLHLLGDGPPELSPLIAATFLHIVDSPRTRIYLRVGMDLELALAAVTDAYGKGPEHADRMRSCIKVIQSMLRTWSGMSLGISSSTTV
;
A
#
# COMPACT_ATOMS: atom_id res chain seq x y z
N MET A 1 -69.32 -1.37 8.82
CA MET A 1 -69.60 -2.55 7.97
C MET A 1 -68.46 -2.71 6.99
N PRO A 2 -67.59 -3.72 7.15
CA PRO A 2 -66.44 -3.98 6.28
C PRO A 2 -66.70 -5.12 5.27
N SER A 3 -65.88 -5.15 4.22
CA SER A 3 -65.61 -6.34 3.38
C SER A 3 -64.19 -6.16 2.81
N HIS A 4 -63.17 -6.94 3.22
CA HIS A 4 -62.91 -8.35 2.85
C HIS A 4 -62.82 -8.52 1.31
N LEU A 5 -61.80 -9.12 0.67
CA LEU A 5 -60.53 -9.83 0.99
C LEU A 5 -59.55 -9.50 -0.19
N ASN A 6 -58.31 -9.97 -0.37
CA ASN A 6 -57.64 -11.19 0.06
C ASN A 6 -56.10 -11.08 -0.11
N ILE A 7 -55.32 -11.84 0.65
CA ILE A 7 -53.87 -12.04 0.42
C ILE A 7 -53.66 -13.43 -0.21
N PRO A 8 -52.91 -13.58 -1.31
CA PRO A 8 -52.42 -14.88 -1.75
C PRO A 8 -51.02 -15.14 -1.18
N ALA A 9 -50.87 -16.23 -0.42
CA ALA A 9 -49.57 -16.84 -0.17
C ALA A 9 -49.06 -17.52 -1.45
N GLY A 10 -47.76 -17.46 -1.71
CA GLY A 10 -47.13 -18.09 -2.88
C GLY A 10 -45.70 -18.49 -2.59
N ASN A 11 -45.47 -19.79 -2.40
CA ASN A 11 -44.13 -20.36 -2.24
C ASN A 11 -43.25 -20.04 -3.45
N ALA A 12 -42.01 -19.60 -3.20
CA ALA A 12 -40.92 -19.68 -4.15
C ALA A 12 -39.74 -20.38 -3.47
N SER A 13 -39.57 -21.66 -3.77
CA SER A 13 -38.53 -22.52 -3.23
C SER A 13 -37.13 -22.07 -3.62
N LEU A 14 -36.20 -21.98 -2.65
CA LEU A 14 -34.77 -22.01 -2.95
C LEU A 14 -34.45 -23.35 -3.64
N GLY A 15 -34.02 -23.29 -4.90
CA GLY A 15 -33.59 -24.46 -5.65
C GLY A 15 -32.31 -25.04 -5.07
N THR A 16 -32.44 -26.02 -4.17
CA THR A 16 -31.29 -26.78 -3.65
C THR A 16 -30.83 -27.73 -4.75
N THR A 17 -29.75 -27.39 -5.45
CA THR A 17 -29.10 -28.30 -6.40
C THR A 17 -28.40 -29.42 -5.63
N GLY A 18 -29.17 -30.46 -5.29
CA GLY A 18 -28.69 -31.66 -4.63
C GLY A 18 -27.82 -32.50 -5.56
N SER A 19 -26.52 -32.20 -5.59
CA SER A 19 -25.51 -33.12 -6.14
C SER A 19 -25.40 -34.33 -5.21
N SER A 20 -26.16 -35.38 -5.53
CA SER A 20 -26.08 -36.67 -4.84
C SER A 20 -24.70 -37.28 -5.06
N ILE A 21 -23.83 -37.18 -4.05
CA ILE A 21 -22.55 -37.91 -4.03
C ILE A 21 -22.87 -39.31 -3.51
N THR A 22 -22.89 -40.26 -4.44
CA THR A 22 -23.07 -41.68 -4.18
C THR A 22 -21.96 -42.17 -3.25
N ALA A 23 -22.32 -42.67 -2.07
CA ALA A 23 -21.37 -43.34 -1.18
C ALA A 23 -20.95 -44.67 -1.83
N VAL A 24 -19.78 -44.68 -2.45
CA VAL A 24 -19.11 -45.92 -2.86
C VAL A 24 -18.28 -46.39 -1.67
N GLU A 25 -18.69 -47.50 -1.05
CA GLU A 25 -17.88 -48.21 -0.04
C GLU A 25 -16.62 -48.81 -0.69
N GLY A 26 -15.66 -47.92 -0.96
CA GLY A 26 -14.35 -48.24 -1.51
C GLY A 26 -13.50 -48.97 -0.48
N THR A 27 -13.66 -50.30 -0.42
CA THR A 27 -12.71 -51.19 0.26
C THR A 27 -11.31 -50.95 -0.32
N LEU A 28 -10.30 -50.75 0.54
CA LEU A 28 -8.94 -50.37 0.14
C LEU A 28 -8.25 -51.44 -0.73
N SER A 29 -8.45 -51.37 -2.05
CA SER A 29 -7.81 -52.28 -3.01
C SER A 29 -6.54 -51.65 -3.60
N PHE A 30 -5.40 -51.88 -2.96
CA PHE A 30 -4.08 -51.44 -3.46
C PHE A 30 -3.61 -52.19 -4.73
N THR A 31 -4.45 -53.06 -5.30
CA THR A 31 -4.20 -53.85 -6.52
C THR A 31 -3.90 -53.00 -7.76
N GLU A 32 -4.38 -51.76 -7.83
CA GLU A 32 -4.16 -50.85 -8.97
C GLU A 32 -2.72 -50.30 -9.08
N LEU A 33 -1.88 -50.60 -8.09
CA LEU A 33 -0.47 -50.19 -8.01
C LEU A 33 0.50 -51.30 -8.42
N GLU A 34 0.06 -52.55 -8.53
CA GLU A 34 0.93 -53.70 -8.78
C GLU A 34 1.35 -53.76 -10.25
N GLY A 35 2.59 -53.32 -10.55
CA GLY A 35 3.19 -53.33 -11.89
C GLY A 35 3.57 -51.96 -12.49
N LYS A 36 3.26 -50.84 -11.81
CA LYS A 36 3.68 -49.48 -12.24
C LYS A 36 5.05 -49.09 -11.68
N ASP A 37 5.70 -48.10 -12.29
CA ASP A 37 7.02 -47.63 -11.84
C ASP A 37 6.97 -47.01 -10.44
N GLN A 38 8.09 -47.08 -9.70
CA GLN A 38 8.17 -46.60 -8.32
C GLN A 38 7.97 -45.08 -8.21
N ALA A 39 8.25 -44.30 -9.25
CA ALA A 39 7.93 -42.87 -9.28
C ALA A 39 6.43 -42.62 -9.45
N GLU A 40 5.79 -43.30 -10.41
CA GLU A 40 4.34 -43.20 -10.66
C GLU A 40 3.50 -43.68 -9.46
N GLN A 41 3.95 -44.75 -8.78
CA GLN A 41 3.33 -45.22 -7.54
C GLN A 41 3.33 -44.16 -6.43
N LEU A 42 4.39 -43.35 -6.32
CA LEU A 42 4.45 -42.27 -5.33
C LEU A 42 3.54 -41.09 -5.71
N GLU A 43 3.46 -40.70 -6.98
CA GLU A 43 2.57 -39.64 -7.45
C GLU A 43 1.09 -39.98 -7.21
N ILE A 44 0.69 -41.23 -7.51
CA ILE A 44 -0.67 -41.74 -7.23
C ILE A 44 -0.96 -41.74 -5.72
N LEU A 45 0.00 -42.12 -4.88
CA LEU A 45 -0.18 -42.09 -3.42
C LEU A 45 -0.24 -40.67 -2.84
N ILE A 46 0.52 -39.70 -3.38
CA ILE A 46 0.49 -38.30 -2.96
C ILE A 46 -0.85 -37.63 -3.36
N THR A 47 -1.34 -37.88 -4.57
CA THR A 47 -2.64 -37.37 -5.03
C THR A 47 -3.80 -37.96 -4.22
N GLN A 48 -3.77 -39.27 -3.92
CA GLN A 48 -4.77 -39.91 -3.05
C GLN A 48 -4.71 -39.39 -1.60
N LEU A 49 -3.51 -39.10 -1.07
CA LEU A 49 -3.34 -38.50 0.26
C LEU A 49 -3.96 -37.10 0.34
N SER A 50 -3.72 -36.26 -0.67
CA SER A 50 -4.31 -34.91 -0.75
C SER A 50 -5.85 -34.95 -0.83
N LEU A 51 -6.41 -35.91 -1.58
CA LEU A 51 -7.86 -36.10 -1.65
C LEU A 51 -8.47 -36.47 -0.29
N GLU A 52 -7.88 -37.44 0.42
CA GLU A 52 -8.35 -37.87 1.74
C GLU A 52 -8.11 -36.81 2.83
N GLU A 53 -7.00 -36.06 2.81
CA GLU A 53 -6.79 -34.94 3.75
C GLU A 53 -7.83 -33.83 3.59
N ARG A 54 -8.31 -33.59 2.36
CA ARG A 54 -9.39 -32.64 2.06
C ARG A 54 -10.78 -33.16 2.46
N ILE A 55 -11.02 -34.48 2.37
CA ILE A 55 -12.24 -35.13 2.87
C ILE A 55 -12.29 -35.03 4.41
N ARG A 56 -11.17 -35.32 5.08
CA ARG A 56 -11.00 -35.18 6.54
C ARG A 56 -11.27 -33.73 7.00
N GLU A 57 -10.69 -32.74 6.33
CA GLU A 57 -10.92 -31.31 6.64
C GLU A 57 -12.40 -30.91 6.44
N GLY A 58 -13.03 -31.38 5.36
CA GLY A 58 -14.47 -31.20 5.14
C GLY A 58 -15.31 -31.80 6.27
N ALA A 59 -15.03 -33.04 6.68
CA ALA A 59 -15.73 -33.71 7.77
C ALA A 59 -15.51 -33.03 9.13
N GLU A 60 -14.29 -32.54 9.42
CA GLU A 60 -13.99 -31.76 10.62
C GLU A 60 -14.77 -30.42 10.63
N ASN A 61 -14.90 -29.75 9.49
CA ASN A 61 -15.69 -28.52 9.37
C ASN A 61 -17.20 -28.78 9.55
N PHE A 62 -17.73 -29.89 9.02
CA PHE A 62 -19.12 -30.29 9.25
C PHE A 62 -19.43 -30.62 10.72
N LEU A 63 -18.46 -31.13 11.50
CA LEU A 63 -18.64 -31.39 12.94
C LEU A 63 -18.61 -30.13 13.83
N ASN A 64 -18.14 -29.00 13.29
CA ASN A 64 -18.16 -27.69 13.94
C ASN A 64 -19.49 -26.93 13.73
N MET A 65 -20.41 -27.47 12.93
CA MET A 65 -21.76 -26.93 12.72
C MET A 65 -22.80 -27.67 13.59
N ASP A 66 -23.94 -27.01 13.84
CA ASP A 66 -25.06 -27.61 14.57
C ASP A 66 -25.80 -28.65 13.69
N LEU A 67 -25.34 -29.90 13.77
CA LEU A 67 -25.89 -31.05 13.06
C LEU A 67 -26.81 -31.90 13.96
N ALA A 68 -27.85 -32.47 13.36
CA ALA A 68 -28.66 -33.50 14.00
C ALA A 68 -27.81 -34.72 14.40
N GLU A 69 -28.13 -35.33 15.54
CA GLU A 69 -27.31 -36.35 16.20
C GLU A 69 -27.02 -37.58 15.32
N SER A 70 -27.97 -37.99 14.47
CA SER A 70 -27.78 -39.07 13.49
C SER A 70 -26.77 -38.72 12.39
N LEU A 71 -26.81 -37.50 11.83
CA LEU A 71 -25.80 -37.03 10.87
C LEU A 71 -24.44 -36.88 11.53
N ARG A 72 -24.40 -36.40 12.78
CA ARG A 72 -23.15 -36.22 13.54
C ARG A 72 -22.40 -37.55 13.71
N LEU A 73 -23.11 -38.64 14.01
CA LEU A 73 -22.52 -39.98 14.10
C LEU A 73 -22.00 -40.48 12.75
N GLN A 74 -22.74 -40.27 11.66
CA GLN A 74 -22.30 -40.66 10.30
C GLN A 74 -21.01 -39.91 9.88
N VAL A 75 -20.95 -38.59 10.11
CA VAL A 75 -19.76 -37.79 9.81
C VAL A 75 -18.57 -38.20 10.70
N GLN A 76 -18.80 -38.60 11.95
CA GLN A 76 -17.75 -39.16 12.81
C GLN A 76 -17.21 -40.49 12.28
N SER A 77 -18.05 -41.41 11.80
CA SER A 77 -17.58 -42.67 11.21
C SER A 77 -16.76 -42.45 9.92
N GLU A 78 -17.21 -41.55 9.03
CA GLU A 78 -16.47 -41.19 7.81
C GLU A 78 -15.10 -40.56 8.13
N LEU A 79 -15.05 -39.69 9.14
CA LEU A 79 -13.81 -39.08 9.62
C LEU A 79 -12.84 -40.13 10.20
N GLU A 80 -13.33 -41.13 10.93
CA GLU A 80 -12.49 -42.23 11.43
C GLU A 80 -11.97 -43.11 10.28
N ILE A 81 -12.81 -43.40 9.28
CA ILE A 81 -12.41 -44.14 8.07
C ILE A 81 -11.32 -43.36 7.31
N SER A 82 -11.50 -42.07 7.06
CA SER A 82 -10.51 -41.25 6.35
C SER A 82 -9.19 -41.15 7.12
N LYS A 83 -9.22 -41.00 8.46
CA LYS A 83 -8.00 -41.05 9.29
C LYS A 83 -7.24 -42.38 9.14
N LYS A 84 -7.92 -43.53 9.15
CA LYS A 84 -7.31 -44.85 8.91
C LYS A 84 -6.71 -44.98 7.51
N LYS A 85 -7.38 -44.43 6.48
CA LYS A 85 -6.85 -44.41 5.10
C LYS A 85 -5.58 -43.55 5.00
N ILE A 86 -5.57 -42.36 5.59
CA ILE A 86 -4.40 -41.46 5.60
C ILE A 86 -3.19 -42.14 6.27
N GLU A 87 -3.39 -42.84 7.39
CA GLU A 87 -2.32 -43.60 8.06
C GLU A 87 -1.77 -44.73 7.16
N ALA A 88 -2.66 -45.49 6.51
CA ALA A 88 -2.26 -46.55 5.59
C ALA A 88 -1.45 -46.02 4.39
N ILE A 89 -1.87 -44.89 3.79
CA ILE A 89 -1.16 -44.25 2.67
C ILE A 89 0.21 -43.72 3.13
N LYS A 90 0.29 -43.01 4.26
CA LYS A 90 1.57 -42.52 4.82
C LYS A 90 2.55 -43.66 5.09
N LYS A 91 2.08 -44.76 5.67
CA LYS A 91 2.87 -45.98 5.91
C LYS A 91 3.38 -46.63 4.61
N ARG A 92 2.61 -46.55 3.50
CA ARG A 92 3.05 -47.05 2.18
C ARG A 92 4.07 -46.15 1.51
N ILE A 93 3.89 -44.82 1.59
CA ILE A 93 4.88 -43.83 1.11
C ILE A 93 6.23 -44.04 1.83
N GLU A 94 6.22 -44.25 3.15
CA GLU A 94 7.42 -44.58 3.91
C GLU A 94 8.09 -45.91 3.49
N ALA A 95 7.31 -46.93 3.12
CA ALA A 95 7.87 -48.20 2.67
C ALA A 95 8.62 -48.06 1.34
N ILE A 96 8.08 -47.26 0.41
CA ILE A 96 8.67 -47.01 -0.91
C ILE A 96 9.86 -46.03 -0.81
N SER A 97 9.82 -45.03 0.08
CA SER A 97 10.97 -44.15 0.30
C SER A 97 12.16 -44.89 0.94
N LYS A 98 11.89 -45.83 1.86
CA LYS A 98 12.92 -46.68 2.49
C LYS A 98 13.55 -47.70 1.53
N SER A 99 12.86 -48.17 0.48
CA SER A 99 13.50 -49.02 -0.55
C SER A 99 14.47 -48.21 -1.42
N LYS A 100 14.11 -46.97 -1.78
CA LYS A 100 14.95 -46.07 -2.59
C LYS A 100 16.30 -45.75 -1.91
N ALA A 101 16.31 -45.59 -0.59
CA ALA A 101 17.52 -45.32 0.20
C ALA A 101 18.52 -46.49 0.26
N LYS A 102 18.12 -47.71 -0.13
CA LYS A 102 18.98 -48.92 -0.04
C LYS A 102 19.72 -49.25 -1.34
N GLN A 103 19.40 -48.60 -2.45
CA GLN A 103 20.07 -48.80 -3.75
C GLN A 103 21.18 -47.79 -4.05
N THR A 104 21.20 -46.63 -3.39
CA THR A 104 22.21 -45.58 -3.63
C THR A 104 23.45 -45.74 -2.75
N ASN A 105 24.18 -46.86 -2.90
CA ASN A 105 25.47 -47.06 -2.25
C ASN A 105 26.44 -47.94 -3.08
N SER A 106 26.80 -47.46 -4.28
CA SER A 106 28.04 -47.84 -4.97
C SER A 106 28.62 -46.62 -5.68
N ALA A 107 29.86 -46.26 -5.39
CA ALA A 107 30.52 -45.05 -5.88
C ALA A 107 31.00 -45.16 -7.34
N ILE A 108 31.18 -44.02 -8.01
CA ILE A 108 32.39 -43.58 -8.76
C ILE A 108 32.11 -42.19 -9.39
N PRO A 109 33.05 -41.22 -9.35
CA PRO A 109 32.86 -39.89 -9.93
C PRO A 109 33.53 -39.69 -11.30
N THR A 110 32.83 -39.08 -12.26
CA THR A 110 33.47 -38.60 -13.51
C THR A 110 32.82 -37.33 -14.09
N LYS A 111 33.67 -36.40 -14.53
CA LYS A 111 33.32 -35.12 -15.19
C LYS A 111 32.65 -35.34 -16.56
N ARG A 112 31.68 -34.49 -16.95
CA ARG A 112 31.73 -33.66 -18.19
C ARG A 112 30.57 -32.65 -18.35
N ARG A 113 30.88 -31.62 -19.16
CA ARG A 113 30.16 -30.37 -19.47
C ARG A 113 28.79 -30.50 -20.18
N MET A 114 27.92 -29.53 -19.87
CA MET A 114 27.07 -28.70 -20.76
C MET A 114 26.22 -29.36 -21.86
N ALA A 115 24.88 -29.30 -21.71
CA ALA A 115 23.99 -28.46 -22.52
C ALA A 115 22.57 -28.42 -21.87
N PRO A 116 21.78 -27.33 -21.97
CA PRO A 116 20.41 -27.30 -21.48
C PRO A 116 19.44 -27.83 -22.54
N GLN A 117 18.51 -28.70 -22.14
CA GLN A 117 17.38 -29.13 -22.97
C GLN A 117 16.08 -28.76 -22.25
N GLU A 118 15.20 -28.07 -22.96
CA GLU A 118 13.90 -27.64 -22.42
C GLU A 118 12.97 -28.85 -22.21
N GLY A 119 12.32 -28.89 -21.06
CA GLY A 119 11.32 -29.91 -20.70
C GLY A 119 10.35 -29.33 -19.69
N GLY A 120 9.20 -28.84 -20.18
CA GLY A 120 8.26 -28.07 -19.38
C GLY A 120 7.22 -28.94 -18.66
N LYS A 121 7.27 -28.95 -17.32
CA LYS A 121 6.12 -29.17 -16.41
C LYS A 121 6.57 -28.89 -14.97
N ASP A 122 6.63 -27.61 -14.58
CA ASP A 122 6.83 -27.17 -13.18
C ASP A 122 6.69 -25.64 -13.10
N SER A 123 5.46 -25.16 -12.89
CA SER A 123 5.13 -23.73 -12.83
C SER A 123 4.33 -23.31 -11.59
N ILE A 124 3.98 -24.24 -10.70
CA ILE A 124 3.20 -23.95 -9.48
C ILE A 124 4.11 -23.93 -8.23
N ASP A 125 5.06 -24.86 -8.10
CA ASP A 125 5.89 -24.97 -6.88
C ASP A 125 7.08 -23.99 -6.84
N LYS A 126 7.70 -23.70 -8.01
CA LYS A 126 8.82 -22.75 -8.11
C LYS A 126 8.51 -21.38 -7.48
N GLY A 127 7.32 -20.84 -7.75
CA GLY A 127 6.93 -19.53 -7.20
C GLY A 127 6.78 -19.49 -5.68
N ALA A 128 6.59 -20.62 -5.01
CA ALA A 128 6.53 -20.72 -3.55
C ALA A 128 7.94 -20.74 -2.93
N GLU A 129 8.86 -21.50 -3.52
CA GLU A 129 10.27 -21.54 -3.10
C GLU A 129 11.02 -20.24 -3.44
N ASP A 130 10.76 -19.64 -4.60
CA ASP A 130 11.26 -18.33 -4.99
C ASP A 130 10.81 -17.25 -3.98
N PHE A 131 9.55 -17.31 -3.52
CA PHE A 131 9.03 -16.40 -2.50
C PHE A 131 9.70 -16.59 -1.13
N ARG A 132 9.81 -17.83 -0.63
CA ARG A 132 10.49 -18.12 0.66
C ARG A 132 11.94 -17.65 0.63
N THR A 133 12.64 -17.90 -0.48
CA THR A 133 14.01 -17.47 -0.71
C THR A 133 14.11 -15.94 -0.77
N ALA A 134 13.19 -15.26 -1.47
CA ALA A 134 13.15 -13.80 -1.54
C ALA A 134 12.89 -13.14 -0.18
N LEU A 135 11.94 -13.68 0.62
CA LEU A 135 11.65 -13.21 1.97
C LEU A 135 12.85 -13.43 2.90
N HIS A 136 13.50 -14.60 2.83
CA HIS A 136 14.70 -14.88 3.60
C HIS A 136 15.82 -13.88 3.27
N ASN A 137 16.10 -13.64 1.99
CA ASN A 137 17.09 -12.67 1.52
C ASN A 137 16.76 -11.23 1.95
N ALA A 138 15.49 -10.81 1.88
CA ALA A 138 15.05 -9.53 2.41
C ALA A 138 15.29 -9.41 3.92
N SER A 139 15.03 -10.48 4.68
CA SER A 139 15.28 -10.53 6.12
C SER A 139 16.78 -10.50 6.48
N ILE A 140 17.65 -11.07 5.63
CA ILE A 140 19.11 -10.98 5.77
C ILE A 140 19.55 -9.53 5.57
N HIS A 141 19.17 -8.89 4.46
CA HIS A 141 19.55 -7.51 4.19
C HIS A 141 18.99 -6.53 5.22
N LEU A 142 17.82 -6.80 5.81
CA LEU A 142 17.28 -5.99 6.92
C LEU A 142 18.11 -6.15 8.21
N LYS A 143 18.63 -7.36 8.50
CA LYS A 143 19.54 -7.61 9.65
C LYS A 143 20.94 -7.02 9.41
N GLU A 144 21.44 -7.10 8.18
CA GLU A 144 22.67 -6.45 7.72
C GLU A 144 22.56 -4.92 7.88
N LEU A 145 21.45 -4.34 7.42
CA LEU A 145 21.14 -2.93 7.60
C LEU A 145 21.09 -2.54 9.09
N ALA A 146 20.48 -3.36 9.94
CA ALA A 146 20.48 -3.14 11.39
C ALA A 146 21.89 -3.25 12.00
N SER A 147 22.74 -4.17 11.56
CA SER A 147 24.11 -4.31 12.08
C SER A 147 25.02 -3.14 11.69
N LEU A 148 24.80 -2.54 10.52
CA LEU A 148 25.44 -1.28 10.08
C LEU A 148 25.06 -0.09 10.98
N THR A 149 23.87 -0.08 11.60
CA THR A 149 23.54 0.96 12.59
C THR A 149 24.42 0.83 13.84
N SER A 150 24.61 -0.39 14.35
CA SER A 150 25.34 -0.65 15.61
C SER A 150 26.82 -0.28 15.54
N HIS A 151 27.45 -0.37 14.36
CA HIS A 151 28.84 0.01 14.16
C HIS A 151 29.06 1.53 14.04
N GLY A 152 27.99 2.31 13.86
CA GLY A 152 28.05 3.77 13.64
C GLY A 152 27.65 4.63 14.85
N ILE A 153 27.49 4.05 16.04
CA ILE A 153 27.03 4.76 17.26
C ILE A 153 28.21 5.26 18.14
N THR A 154 29.46 4.96 17.78
CA THR A 154 30.63 5.56 18.44
C THR A 154 30.70 7.08 18.14
N PRO A 155 30.73 7.95 19.16
CA PRO A 155 30.70 9.40 18.96
C PRO A 155 32.07 9.93 18.49
N ALA A 156 32.30 9.88 17.18
CA ALA A 156 33.47 10.49 16.55
C ALA A 156 33.34 12.03 16.57
N SER A 157 33.87 12.64 17.62
CA SER A 157 34.28 14.06 17.58
C SER A 157 35.39 14.26 16.55
N SER A 158 35.52 15.50 16.05
CA SER A 158 36.51 16.02 15.10
C SER A 158 36.42 15.61 13.61
N SER A 159 35.61 16.39 12.88
CA SER A 159 36.04 17.26 11.76
C SER A 159 36.94 16.74 10.61
N ASN A 160 37.15 15.43 10.43
CA ASN A 160 37.83 14.88 9.25
C ASN A 160 37.03 13.72 8.66
N ALA A 161 36.69 13.82 7.36
CA ALA A 161 36.03 12.75 6.63
C ALA A 161 36.98 11.57 6.42
N THR A 162 36.94 10.58 7.32
CA THR A 162 37.72 9.35 7.19
C THR A 162 37.22 8.53 5.99
N PRO A 163 38.10 7.82 5.27
CA PRO A 163 37.70 6.98 4.12
C PRO A 163 36.67 5.91 4.50
N ASN A 164 36.71 5.45 5.75
CA ASN A 164 35.77 4.46 6.30
C ASN A 164 34.31 4.94 6.26
N SER A 165 34.04 6.25 6.37
CA SER A 165 32.67 6.77 6.30
C SER A 165 32.10 6.68 4.88
N MET A 166 32.91 6.95 3.85
CA MET A 166 32.47 6.87 2.46
C MET A 166 32.23 5.42 2.02
N GLU A 167 33.02 4.48 2.53
CA GLU A 167 32.83 3.05 2.27
C GLU A 167 31.59 2.49 3.00
N ALA A 168 31.35 2.90 4.26
CA ALA A 168 30.11 2.55 4.96
C ALA A 168 28.86 3.09 4.26
N ASP A 169 28.90 4.34 3.77
CA ASP A 169 27.85 4.94 2.93
C ASP A 169 27.61 4.13 1.64
N ARG A 170 28.67 3.68 0.98
CA ARG A 170 28.59 2.87 -0.24
C ARG A 170 27.92 1.52 0.02
N GLN A 171 28.37 0.81 1.05
CA GLN A 171 27.83 -0.51 1.44
C GLN A 171 26.35 -0.39 1.86
N LEU A 172 26.00 0.67 2.59
CA LEU A 172 24.63 1.02 2.93
C LEU A 172 23.74 1.20 1.69
N ILE A 173 24.18 2.03 0.72
CA ILE A 173 23.43 2.28 -0.52
C ILE A 173 23.28 0.99 -1.34
N GLU A 174 24.30 0.14 -1.39
CA GLU A 174 24.25 -1.14 -2.11
C GLU A 174 23.27 -2.13 -1.45
N THR A 175 23.31 -2.27 -0.13
CA THR A 175 22.42 -3.15 0.65
C THR A 175 20.96 -2.69 0.55
N ILE A 176 20.72 -1.38 0.67
CA ILE A 176 19.40 -0.78 0.45
C ILE A 176 18.91 -1.04 -0.98
N SER A 177 19.78 -0.91 -1.99
CA SER A 177 19.41 -1.13 -3.40
C SER A 177 19.03 -2.59 -3.67
N LYS A 178 19.80 -3.56 -3.13
CA LYS A 178 19.45 -4.99 -3.19
C LYS A 178 18.11 -5.29 -2.54
N LEU A 179 17.83 -4.70 -1.38
CA LEU A 179 16.55 -4.86 -0.69
C LEU A 179 15.38 -4.27 -1.51
N ILE A 180 15.55 -3.07 -2.08
CA ILE A 180 14.55 -2.45 -2.98
C ILE A 180 14.28 -3.35 -4.19
N ASP A 181 15.32 -3.90 -4.83
CA ASP A 181 15.17 -4.81 -5.97
C ASP A 181 14.35 -6.07 -5.62
N ILE A 182 14.55 -6.64 -4.42
CA ILE A 182 13.77 -7.79 -3.93
C ILE A 182 12.30 -7.40 -3.73
N LEU A 183 12.03 -6.24 -3.10
CA LEU A 183 10.68 -5.71 -2.88
C LEU A 183 9.99 -5.30 -4.20
N GLN A 184 10.74 -4.92 -5.23
CA GLN A 184 10.19 -4.61 -6.55
C GLN A 184 9.83 -5.89 -7.33
N ARG A 185 10.68 -6.92 -7.29
CA ARG A 185 10.44 -8.21 -7.98
C ARG A 185 9.35 -9.04 -7.30
N ASN A 186 9.25 -8.98 -5.96
CA ASN A 186 8.35 -9.84 -5.19
C ASN A 186 7.36 -9.01 -4.36
N LEU A 187 6.24 -8.60 -4.97
CA LEU A 187 5.20 -7.80 -4.31
C LEU A 187 4.67 -8.44 -3.01
N ARG A 188 4.54 -9.77 -2.97
CA ARG A 188 4.15 -10.51 -1.76
C ARG A 188 5.07 -10.26 -0.56
N VAL A 189 6.38 -10.10 -0.77
CA VAL A 189 7.34 -9.89 0.33
C VAL A 189 7.06 -8.60 1.07
N ARG A 190 6.44 -7.60 0.44
CA ARG A 190 6.08 -6.34 1.11
C ARG A 190 4.98 -6.50 2.16
N TYR A 191 4.05 -7.44 1.98
CA TYR A 191 2.97 -7.70 2.93
C TYR A 191 3.48 -8.42 4.19
N ASP A 192 4.38 -9.38 4.01
CA ASP A 192 4.98 -10.14 5.12
C ASP A 192 6.06 -9.33 5.87
N LEU A 193 6.70 -8.36 5.20
CA LEU A 193 7.77 -7.52 5.76
C LEU A 193 7.20 -6.28 6.46
N LYS A 194 7.00 -6.37 7.77
CA LYS A 194 6.45 -5.29 8.60
C LYS A 194 7.14 -3.95 8.40
N SER A 195 6.38 -2.92 8.03
CA SER A 195 6.88 -1.54 7.83
C SER A 195 7.52 -0.95 9.09
N THR A 196 7.10 -1.38 10.30
CA THR A 196 7.75 -1.01 11.57
C THR A 196 9.21 -1.45 11.66
N ASP A 197 9.53 -2.65 11.18
CA ASP A 197 10.87 -3.23 11.27
C ASP A 197 11.79 -2.59 10.21
N VAL A 198 11.26 -2.32 9.01
CA VAL A 198 11.94 -1.49 7.99
C VAL A 198 12.22 -0.09 8.54
N LEU A 199 11.21 0.60 9.06
CA LEU A 199 11.35 1.96 9.57
C LEU A 199 12.37 2.03 10.71
N ARG A 200 12.35 1.09 11.66
CA ARG A 200 13.32 1.03 12.76
C ARG A 200 14.76 0.82 12.26
N ALA A 201 14.96 -0.01 11.25
CA ALA A 201 16.27 -0.20 10.64
C ALA A 201 16.72 1.03 9.84
N VAL A 202 15.79 1.73 9.17
CA VAL A 202 16.09 2.84 8.25
C VAL A 202 16.28 4.19 8.95
N LEU A 203 15.54 4.48 10.02
CA LEU A 203 15.55 5.78 10.72
C LEU A 203 16.96 6.32 11.04
N PRO A 204 17.91 5.53 11.59
CA PRO A 204 19.25 6.02 11.87
C PRO A 204 19.99 6.55 10.63
N PHE A 205 19.66 6.07 9.44
CA PHE A 205 20.29 6.44 8.16
C PHE A 205 19.79 7.76 7.57
N LEU A 206 18.70 8.32 8.11
CA LEU A 206 18.22 9.67 7.77
C LEU A 206 19.00 10.79 8.49
N GLY A 207 19.96 10.44 9.36
CA GLY A 207 20.82 11.38 10.08
C GLY A 207 21.80 12.19 9.22
N ASP A 208 22.29 13.30 9.75
CA ASP A 208 23.26 14.18 9.08
C ASP A 208 24.61 13.51 8.82
N ARG A 209 24.94 12.45 9.56
CA ARG A 209 26.22 11.71 9.44
C ARG A 209 26.40 11.00 8.08
N TYR A 210 25.32 10.77 7.35
CA TYR A 210 25.33 10.11 6.05
C TYR A 210 25.32 11.10 4.89
N SER A 211 25.72 10.65 3.71
CA SER A 211 25.59 11.42 2.47
C SER A 211 24.13 11.65 2.06
N LYS A 212 23.91 12.66 1.20
CA LYS A 212 22.59 12.90 0.58
C LYS A 212 22.11 11.70 -0.25
N GLN A 213 23.01 10.92 -0.82
CA GLN A 213 22.70 9.70 -1.58
C GLN A 213 22.21 8.58 -0.64
N ALA A 214 22.84 8.39 0.51
CA ALA A 214 22.39 7.45 1.54
C ALA A 214 21.02 7.83 2.11
N ARG A 215 20.78 9.10 2.43
CA ARG A 215 19.44 9.58 2.86
C ARG A 215 18.37 9.42 1.78
N ALA A 216 18.71 9.69 0.52
CA ALA A 216 17.83 9.43 -0.62
C ALA A 216 17.48 7.93 -0.76
N ALA A 217 18.47 7.04 -0.63
CA ALA A 217 18.26 5.60 -0.64
C ALA A 217 17.35 5.13 0.51
N ALA A 218 17.55 5.67 1.72
CA ALA A 218 16.71 5.43 2.89
C ALA A 218 15.23 5.81 2.63
N TYR A 219 14.94 7.04 2.17
CA TYR A 219 13.57 7.43 1.80
C TYR A 219 12.98 6.56 0.68
N ARG A 220 13.79 6.18 -0.30
CA ARG A 220 13.37 5.28 -1.38
C ARG A 220 12.98 3.89 -0.86
N LEU A 221 13.70 3.35 0.12
CA LEU A 221 13.38 2.07 0.77
C LEU A 221 12.09 2.16 1.56
N VAL A 222 11.92 3.21 2.40
CA VAL A 222 10.67 3.45 3.13
C VAL A 222 9.49 3.48 2.15
N ARG A 223 9.58 4.25 1.06
CA ARG A 223 8.54 4.30 0.02
C ARG A 223 8.21 2.94 -0.60
N HIS A 224 9.21 2.09 -0.84
CA HIS A 224 9.00 0.74 -1.39
C HIS A 224 8.52 -0.30 -0.34
N SER A 225 8.52 0.05 0.95
CA SER A 225 7.91 -0.74 2.03
C SER A 225 6.46 -0.35 2.35
N LEU A 226 5.91 0.67 1.68
CA LEU A 226 4.49 1.02 1.78
C LEU A 226 3.66 0.13 0.86
N VAL A 227 2.54 -0.36 1.39
CA VAL A 227 1.65 -1.31 0.71
C VAL A 227 0.20 -0.85 0.81
N ASP A 228 -0.24 -0.51 2.01
CA ASP A 228 -1.63 -0.18 2.34
C ASP A 228 -1.73 1.01 3.31
N ALA A 229 -2.96 1.43 3.62
CA ALA A 229 -3.21 2.55 4.51
C ALA A 229 -2.75 2.27 5.96
N GLU A 230 -2.74 1.01 6.42
CA GLU A 230 -2.20 0.64 7.73
C GLU A 230 -0.68 0.90 7.79
N SER A 231 0.07 0.49 6.76
CA SER A 231 1.51 0.78 6.62
C SER A 231 1.82 2.28 6.74
N VAL A 232 0.98 3.13 6.13
CA VAL A 232 1.15 4.60 6.18
C VAL A 232 0.77 5.16 7.56
N LYS A 233 -0.32 4.65 8.16
CA LYS A 233 -0.74 5.05 9.51
C LYS A 233 0.35 4.77 10.54
N VAL A 234 0.93 3.57 10.51
CA VAL A 234 2.05 3.15 11.37
C VAL A 234 3.30 4.02 11.19
N LEU A 235 3.53 4.55 9.99
CA LEU A 235 4.57 5.55 9.73
C LEU A 235 4.25 6.88 10.41
N ASN A 236 3.03 7.37 10.27
CA ASN A 236 2.56 8.66 10.80
C ASN A 236 2.38 8.66 12.33
N GLU A 237 2.18 7.48 12.94
CA GLU A 237 2.25 7.29 14.41
C GLU A 237 3.70 7.47 14.96
N ASN A 238 4.71 7.55 14.09
CA ASN A 238 6.11 7.74 14.46
C ASN A 238 6.63 9.14 14.09
N GLU A 239 6.40 10.11 14.98
CA GLU A 239 6.79 11.53 14.86
C GLU A 239 8.27 11.76 14.47
N SER A 240 9.16 10.79 14.72
CA SER A 240 10.58 10.93 14.36
C SER A 240 10.79 11.00 12.84
N LEU A 241 9.98 10.30 12.04
CA LEU A 241 10.10 10.33 10.58
C LEU A 241 9.73 11.71 10.02
N ASP A 242 8.67 12.32 10.56
CA ASP A 242 8.19 13.64 10.14
C ASP A 242 9.26 14.71 10.33
N TRP A 243 9.99 14.66 11.45
CA TRP A 243 11.13 15.54 11.69
C TRP A 243 12.21 15.39 10.62
N TYR A 244 12.56 14.16 10.24
CA TYR A 244 13.51 13.91 9.15
C TYR A 244 12.99 14.45 7.82
N ILE A 245 11.73 14.18 7.46
CA ILE A 245 11.10 14.65 6.22
C ILE A 245 11.15 16.19 6.14
N VAL A 246 10.63 16.88 7.16
CA VAL A 246 10.64 18.36 7.24
C VAL A 246 12.06 18.90 7.16
N LYS A 247 13.02 18.29 7.86
CA LYS A 247 14.42 18.68 7.80
C LYS A 247 15.03 18.51 6.41
N SER A 248 14.74 17.41 5.72
CA SER A 248 15.20 17.13 4.35
C SER A 248 14.62 18.10 3.33
N LEU A 249 13.34 18.45 3.46
CA LEU A 249 12.67 19.46 2.63
C LEU A 249 13.28 20.86 2.82
N ASN A 250 13.65 21.22 4.06
CA ASN A 250 14.25 22.52 4.39
C ASN A 250 15.76 22.65 4.04
N ARG A 251 16.40 21.66 3.40
CA ARG A 251 17.81 21.77 2.97
C ARG A 251 17.99 22.63 1.71
N ASP A 252 19.21 23.09 1.46
CA ASP A 252 19.61 23.69 0.17
C ASP A 252 19.43 22.73 -1.02
N ASN A 253 19.26 23.29 -2.22
CA ASN A 253 19.20 22.56 -3.50
C ASN A 253 20.44 21.69 -3.82
N LYS A 254 21.56 21.89 -3.10
CA LYS A 254 22.70 20.94 -3.07
C LYS A 254 22.29 19.51 -2.67
N HIS A 255 21.15 19.36 -1.99
CA HIS A 255 20.55 18.11 -1.52
C HIS A 255 19.34 17.67 -2.36
N SER A 256 19.21 18.14 -3.61
CA SER A 256 18.07 17.83 -4.50
C SER A 256 17.70 16.35 -4.56
N VAL A 257 18.68 15.44 -4.63
CA VAL A 257 18.45 13.98 -4.66
C VAL A 257 17.71 13.46 -3.42
N GLU A 258 17.97 14.06 -2.26
CA GLU A 258 17.30 13.74 -0.99
C GLU A 258 15.89 14.34 -0.95
N LYS A 259 15.75 15.63 -1.31
CA LYS A 259 14.45 16.31 -1.46
C LYS A 259 13.52 15.52 -2.38
N GLU A 260 14.02 15.09 -3.53
CA GLU A 260 13.25 14.34 -4.53
C GLU A 260 12.66 13.04 -3.96
N GLN A 261 13.45 12.27 -3.20
CA GLN A 261 12.94 11.03 -2.60
C GLN A 261 11.99 11.30 -1.42
N ALA A 262 12.17 12.39 -0.68
CA ALA A 262 11.23 12.83 0.36
C ALA A 262 9.87 13.26 -0.24
N VAL A 263 9.87 14.10 -1.28
CA VAL A 263 8.63 14.50 -2.00
C VAL A 263 7.94 13.27 -2.62
N LYS A 264 8.71 12.34 -3.22
CA LYS A 264 8.16 11.08 -3.73
C LYS A 264 7.57 10.19 -2.63
N LEU A 265 8.18 10.15 -1.44
CA LEU A 265 7.61 9.43 -0.29
C LEU A 265 6.28 10.06 0.13
N ILE A 266 6.22 11.39 0.30
CA ILE A 266 5.00 12.11 0.68
C ILE A 266 3.87 11.84 -0.33
N ARG A 267 4.13 11.96 -1.64
CA ARG A 267 3.13 11.65 -2.68
C ARG A 267 2.59 10.22 -2.57
N THR A 268 3.47 9.23 -2.36
CA THR A 268 3.05 7.84 -2.13
C THR A 268 2.26 7.66 -0.82
N MET A 269 2.58 8.40 0.25
CA MET A 269 1.78 8.40 1.49
C MET A 269 0.37 8.96 1.28
N VAL A 270 0.20 10.02 0.46
CA VAL A 270 -1.11 10.55 0.07
C VAL A 270 -1.89 9.54 -0.79
N GLU A 271 -1.22 8.94 -1.77
CA GLU A 271 -1.84 8.02 -2.74
C GLU A 271 -2.34 6.72 -2.10
N ILE A 272 -1.50 6.08 -1.28
CA ILE A 272 -1.79 4.81 -0.59
C ILE A 272 -2.60 5.04 0.69
N GLY A 273 -2.31 6.12 1.42
CA GLY A 273 -2.81 6.34 2.77
C GLY A 273 -4.21 6.95 2.85
N LYS A 274 -4.81 7.42 1.75
CA LYS A 274 -6.15 8.03 1.76
C LYS A 274 -7.21 7.08 2.32
N ILE A 275 -7.76 7.41 3.49
CA ILE A 275 -8.81 6.64 4.15
C ILE A 275 -10.15 7.34 3.95
N HIS A 276 -11.15 6.61 3.45
CA HIS A 276 -12.53 7.10 3.46
C HIS A 276 -13.15 6.66 4.79
N PRO A 277 -13.57 7.59 5.68
CA PRO A 277 -14.16 7.19 6.95
C PRO A 277 -15.54 6.56 6.71
N ASP A 278 -15.75 5.32 7.18
CA ASP A 278 -17.01 4.55 7.08
C ASP A 278 -18.20 5.17 7.84
N THR A 279 -18.06 6.40 8.34
CA THR A 279 -19.06 7.07 9.18
C THR A 279 -19.95 7.98 8.32
N PRO A 280 -21.26 7.68 8.14
CA PRO A 280 -22.14 8.44 7.24
C PRO A 280 -22.44 9.88 7.70
N SER A 281 -21.89 10.31 8.83
CA SER A 281 -22.02 11.66 9.39
C SER A 281 -20.80 12.57 9.16
N SER A 282 -19.63 12.02 8.78
CA SER A 282 -18.54 12.86 8.26
C SER A 282 -18.76 13.09 6.77
N ALA A 283 -18.46 14.28 6.27
CA ALA A 283 -19.02 14.80 5.02
C ALA A 283 -18.37 14.27 3.72
N GLY A 284 -18.09 12.97 3.61
CA GLY A 284 -17.67 12.30 2.37
C GLY A 284 -16.26 12.66 1.86
N THR A 285 -15.48 13.40 2.65
CA THR A 285 -14.10 13.80 2.37
C THR A 285 -13.16 12.73 2.94
N ALA A 286 -12.19 12.27 2.15
CA ALA A 286 -11.21 11.30 2.61
C ALA A 286 -10.17 11.99 3.52
N VAL A 287 -9.56 11.25 4.44
CA VAL A 287 -8.53 11.79 5.33
C VAL A 287 -7.15 11.41 4.80
N VAL A 288 -6.24 12.38 4.78
CA VAL A 288 -4.84 12.16 4.41
C VAL A 288 -4.00 11.93 5.68
N PRO A 289 -3.31 10.79 5.83
CA PRO A 289 -2.45 10.50 6.99
C PRO A 289 -1.09 11.21 6.84
N LEU A 290 -1.12 12.54 6.83
CA LEU A 290 0.05 13.42 6.89
C LEU A 290 -0.10 14.38 8.06
N SER A 291 1.01 14.62 8.78
CA SER A 291 1.06 15.62 9.82
C SER A 291 1.15 17.05 9.26
N GLU A 292 0.64 18.01 10.03
CA GLU A 292 0.70 19.44 9.66
C GLU A 292 2.12 19.96 9.36
N PRO A 293 3.19 19.57 10.08
CA PRO A 293 4.55 20.03 9.77
C PRO A 293 5.02 19.66 8.36
N ILE A 294 4.67 18.47 7.86
CA ILE A 294 5.01 18.05 6.49
C ILE A 294 4.29 18.93 5.46
N VAL A 295 2.99 19.16 5.65
CA VAL A 295 2.21 20.01 4.73
C VAL A 295 2.68 21.47 4.77
N ARG A 296 3.05 21.99 5.95
CA ARG A 296 3.67 23.32 6.10
C ARG A 296 5.04 23.41 5.41
N ALA A 297 5.82 22.33 5.40
CA ALA A 297 7.09 22.28 4.64
C ALA A 297 6.87 22.24 3.11
N LEU A 298 5.83 21.56 2.61
CA LEU A 298 5.43 21.65 1.20
C LEU A 298 4.99 23.06 0.81
N ILE A 299 4.20 23.72 1.67
CA ILE A 299 3.77 25.12 1.51
C ILE A 299 4.99 26.04 1.40
N ALA A 300 5.97 25.89 2.29
CA ALA A 300 7.21 26.67 2.26
C ALA A 300 7.99 26.49 0.95
N ILE A 301 8.07 25.28 0.38
CA ILE A 301 8.71 25.05 -0.93
C ILE A 301 7.88 25.68 -2.07
N ALA A 302 6.56 25.53 -2.04
CA ALA A 302 5.67 26.05 -3.08
C ALA A 302 5.64 27.60 -3.14
N GLU A 303 5.92 28.26 -2.01
CA GLU A 303 6.05 29.72 -1.89
C GLU A 303 7.38 30.26 -2.48
N GLN A 304 8.45 29.47 -2.50
CA GLN A 304 9.76 29.90 -3.04
C GLN A 304 9.81 29.78 -4.57
N PRO A 305 9.88 30.89 -5.34
CA PRO A 305 9.84 30.84 -6.81
C PRO A 305 11.05 30.11 -7.43
N GLU A 306 12.21 30.15 -6.76
CA GLU A 306 13.49 29.59 -7.23
C GLU A 306 13.72 28.11 -6.84
N ASP A 307 12.80 27.46 -6.11
CA ASP A 307 12.97 26.05 -5.75
C ASP A 307 12.55 25.13 -6.93
N PRO A 308 13.41 24.22 -7.42
CA PRO A 308 13.09 23.33 -8.53
C PRO A 308 11.95 22.34 -8.23
N PHE A 309 11.61 22.12 -6.96
CA PHE A 309 10.48 21.29 -6.53
C PHE A 309 9.18 22.09 -6.34
N ARG A 310 9.16 23.40 -6.61
CA ARG A 310 7.99 24.26 -6.45
C ARG A 310 6.76 23.70 -7.17
N LEU A 311 6.88 23.39 -8.47
CA LEU A 311 5.75 22.94 -9.29
C LEU A 311 5.09 21.67 -8.72
N ILE A 312 5.90 20.64 -8.45
CA ILE A 312 5.40 19.37 -7.90
C ILE A 312 4.85 19.53 -6.48
N CYS A 313 5.34 20.49 -5.68
CA CYS A 313 4.76 20.79 -4.37
C CYS A 313 3.40 21.50 -4.51
N ILE A 314 3.22 22.41 -5.47
CA ILE A 314 1.93 23.04 -5.78
C ILE A 314 0.90 21.99 -6.24
N GLU A 315 1.29 21.10 -7.17
CA GLU A 315 0.45 19.99 -7.63
C GLU A 315 0.06 19.06 -6.47
N THR A 316 1.02 18.66 -5.63
CA THR A 316 0.77 17.82 -4.44
C THR A 316 -0.17 18.52 -3.44
N LEU A 317 -0.03 19.82 -3.23
CA LEU A 317 -0.93 20.58 -2.35
C LEU A 317 -2.35 20.71 -2.93
N ALA A 318 -2.49 20.85 -4.25
CA ALA A 318 -3.80 20.85 -4.91
C ALA A 318 -4.47 19.47 -4.85
N GLU A 319 -3.71 18.38 -5.01
CA GLU A 319 -4.20 17.00 -4.80
C GLU A 319 -4.66 16.78 -3.36
N ILE A 320 -3.84 17.14 -2.36
CA ILE A 320 -4.22 17.03 -0.93
C ILE A 320 -5.47 17.88 -0.66
N LEU A 321 -5.59 19.08 -1.24
CA LEU A 321 -6.76 19.95 -1.07
C LEU A 321 -8.05 19.33 -1.62
N LEU A 322 -7.99 18.52 -2.68
CA LEU A 322 -9.16 17.78 -3.17
C LEU A 322 -9.52 16.56 -2.32
N ILE A 323 -8.53 15.97 -1.64
CA ILE A 323 -8.71 14.77 -0.81
C ILE A 323 -9.19 15.16 0.60
N ASP A 324 -8.46 16.06 1.28
CA ASP A 324 -8.65 16.50 2.67
C ASP A 324 -8.51 18.03 2.77
N ILE A 325 -9.65 18.73 2.64
CA ILE A 325 -9.71 20.20 2.66
C ILE A 325 -9.36 20.77 4.05
N ASP A 326 -9.69 20.05 5.12
CA ASP A 326 -9.48 20.51 6.49
C ASP A 326 -7.99 20.61 6.83
N LEU A 327 -7.21 19.60 6.47
CA LEU A 327 -5.76 19.59 6.62
C LEU A 327 -5.11 20.78 5.89
N VAL A 328 -5.54 21.08 4.66
CA VAL A 328 -5.01 22.21 3.88
C VAL A 328 -5.50 23.57 4.41
N SER A 329 -6.70 23.62 5.00
CA SER A 329 -7.21 24.82 5.67
C SER A 329 -6.43 25.15 6.95
N ARG A 330 -6.24 24.19 7.87
CA ARG A 330 -5.47 24.36 9.11
C ARG A 330 -4.01 24.73 8.87
N THR A 331 -3.42 24.19 7.81
CA THR A 331 -2.02 24.46 7.44
C THR A 331 -1.83 25.78 6.69
N GLY A 332 -2.92 26.39 6.19
CA GLY A 332 -2.92 27.66 5.47
C GLY A 332 -2.68 27.54 3.97
N GLY A 333 -2.66 26.32 3.41
CA GLY A 333 -2.38 26.06 2.00
C GLY A 333 -3.45 26.59 1.04
N ILE A 334 -4.71 26.73 1.49
CA ILE A 334 -5.80 27.35 0.72
C ILE A 334 -5.40 28.76 0.26
N ARG A 335 -4.86 29.57 1.18
CA ARG A 335 -4.42 30.94 0.90
C ARG A 335 -3.24 30.96 -0.07
N LEU A 336 -2.27 30.05 0.08
CA LEU A 336 -1.16 29.94 -0.89
C LEU A 336 -1.68 29.60 -2.28
N LEU A 337 -2.56 28.61 -2.41
CA LEU A 337 -3.12 28.20 -3.71
C LEU A 337 -3.98 29.31 -4.34
N LEU A 338 -4.74 30.09 -3.56
CA LEU A 338 -5.44 31.29 -4.05
C LEU A 338 -4.49 32.37 -4.56
N HIS A 339 -3.39 32.62 -3.85
CA HIS A 339 -2.36 33.55 -4.30
C HIS A 339 -1.72 33.07 -5.62
N LEU A 340 -1.39 31.77 -5.71
CA LEU A 340 -0.82 31.14 -6.89
C LEU A 340 -1.78 31.06 -8.09
N LEU A 341 -3.10 31.15 -7.87
CA LEU A 341 -4.06 31.27 -8.98
C LEU A 341 -3.82 32.56 -9.79
N GLY A 342 -3.46 33.64 -9.09
CA GLY A 342 -3.18 34.96 -9.65
C GLY A 342 -1.73 35.19 -10.07
N ASP A 343 -0.78 34.84 -9.18
CA ASP A 343 0.65 35.09 -9.40
C ASP A 343 1.55 33.83 -9.39
N GLY A 344 0.95 32.66 -9.56
CA GLY A 344 1.67 31.39 -9.73
C GLY A 344 2.12 31.13 -11.18
N PRO A 345 2.70 29.95 -11.43
CA PRO A 345 3.09 29.49 -12.77
C PRO A 345 1.87 29.44 -13.71
N PRO A 346 1.98 29.96 -14.96
CA PRO A 346 0.85 29.97 -15.90
C PRO A 346 0.37 28.54 -16.24
N GLU A 347 1.25 27.55 -16.24
CA GLU A 347 0.95 26.14 -16.53
C GLU A 347 0.00 25.51 -15.50
N LEU A 348 0.13 25.91 -14.23
CA LEU A 348 -0.67 25.38 -13.12
C LEU A 348 -1.95 26.18 -12.86
N SER A 349 -2.10 27.37 -13.46
CA SER A 349 -3.29 28.22 -13.27
C SER A 349 -4.62 27.49 -13.59
N PRO A 350 -4.76 26.69 -14.67
CA PRO A 350 -5.97 25.91 -14.92
C PRO A 350 -6.23 24.81 -13.89
N LEU A 351 -5.18 24.16 -13.38
CA LEU A 351 -5.27 23.10 -12.35
C LEU A 351 -5.77 23.68 -11.03
N ILE A 352 -5.18 24.78 -10.59
CA ILE A 352 -5.55 25.51 -9.38
C ILE A 352 -6.99 26.05 -9.52
N ALA A 353 -7.35 26.60 -10.69
CA ALA A 353 -8.70 27.07 -10.95
C ALA A 353 -9.75 25.94 -10.86
N ALA A 354 -9.48 24.78 -11.47
CA ALA A 354 -10.37 23.61 -11.39
C ALA A 354 -10.52 23.12 -9.95
N THR A 355 -9.44 23.16 -9.17
CA THR A 355 -9.45 22.81 -7.73
C THR A 355 -10.39 23.73 -6.94
N PHE A 356 -10.32 25.05 -7.15
CA PHE A 356 -11.22 25.99 -6.48
C PHE A 356 -12.66 25.93 -6.98
N LEU A 357 -12.90 25.70 -8.27
CA LEU A 357 -14.25 25.47 -8.80
C LEU A 357 -14.93 24.28 -8.08
N HIS A 358 -14.23 23.16 -7.94
CA HIS A 358 -14.73 21.99 -7.19
C HIS A 358 -15.10 22.32 -5.73
N ILE A 359 -14.28 23.12 -5.03
CA ILE A 359 -14.55 23.54 -3.64
C ILE A 359 -15.73 24.50 -3.55
N VAL A 360 -15.87 25.41 -4.52
CA VAL A 360 -16.94 26.44 -4.53
C VAL A 360 -18.28 25.83 -4.92
N ASP A 361 -18.33 24.88 -5.84
CA ASP A 361 -19.56 24.31 -6.38
C ASP A 361 -20.37 23.56 -5.29
N SER A 362 -19.71 22.86 -4.36
CA SER A 362 -20.37 22.16 -3.25
C SER A 362 -20.55 23.05 -2.00
N PRO A 363 -21.76 23.13 -1.41
CA PRO A 363 -22.01 23.96 -0.22
C PRO A 363 -21.29 23.44 1.03
N ARG A 364 -20.96 22.14 1.09
CA ARG A 364 -20.24 21.52 2.21
C ARG A 364 -18.77 21.93 2.26
N THR A 365 -18.16 22.17 1.10
CA THR A 365 -16.73 22.52 0.96
C THR A 365 -16.52 24.04 0.92
N ARG A 366 -17.55 24.80 0.54
CA ARG A 366 -17.53 26.28 0.54
C ARG A 366 -17.27 26.90 1.93
N ILE A 367 -17.56 26.18 3.03
CA ILE A 367 -17.33 26.65 4.40
C ILE A 367 -15.85 26.96 4.70
N TYR A 368 -14.92 26.34 3.95
CA TYR A 368 -13.48 26.56 4.10
C TYR A 368 -12.98 27.84 3.41
N LEU A 369 -13.84 28.54 2.65
CA LEU A 369 -13.53 29.81 1.99
C LEU A 369 -14.21 30.97 2.72
N ARG A 370 -13.41 31.93 3.17
CA ARG A 370 -13.85 33.11 3.95
C ARG A 370 -14.18 34.27 3.03
N VAL A 371 -15.42 34.77 3.14
CA VAL A 371 -15.89 35.97 2.43
C VAL A 371 -15.03 37.18 2.81
N GLY A 372 -14.71 38.03 1.84
CA GLY A 372 -13.71 39.08 2.00
C GLY A 372 -12.34 38.55 1.61
N MET A 373 -11.53 38.11 2.57
CA MET A 373 -10.09 37.86 2.38
C MET A 373 -9.74 36.88 1.25
N ASP A 374 -10.45 35.76 1.11
CA ASP A 374 -10.13 34.77 0.06
C ASP A 374 -10.60 35.23 -1.33
N LEU A 375 -11.69 36.00 -1.38
CA LEU A 375 -12.19 36.63 -2.61
C LEU A 375 -11.30 37.81 -3.03
N GLU A 376 -10.82 38.61 -2.07
CA GLU A 376 -9.87 39.71 -2.28
C GLU A 376 -8.55 39.18 -2.86
N LEU A 377 -8.04 38.06 -2.34
CA LEU A 377 -6.82 37.43 -2.85
C LEU A 377 -7.00 36.89 -4.28
N ALA A 378 -8.16 36.35 -4.62
CA ALA A 378 -8.49 35.98 -6.01
C ALA A 378 -8.65 37.22 -6.92
N LEU A 379 -9.26 38.30 -6.41
CA LEU A 379 -9.44 39.57 -7.12
C LEU A 379 -8.13 40.33 -7.34
N ALA A 380 -7.12 40.15 -6.47
CA ALA A 380 -5.81 40.78 -6.60
C ALA A 380 -5.18 40.53 -7.99
N ALA A 381 -5.41 39.33 -8.55
CA ALA A 381 -5.00 38.95 -9.90
C ALA A 381 -5.63 39.77 -11.03
N VAL A 382 -6.76 40.44 -10.77
CA VAL A 382 -7.50 41.27 -11.72
C VAL A 382 -7.21 42.76 -11.47
N THR A 383 -7.12 43.17 -10.19
CA THR A 383 -6.88 44.56 -9.82
C THR A 383 -5.42 44.98 -10.00
N ASP A 384 -4.46 44.07 -9.83
CA ASP A 384 -3.03 44.29 -10.04
C ASP A 384 -2.57 43.87 -11.45
N ALA A 385 -3.44 43.99 -12.45
CA ALA A 385 -3.12 43.60 -13.84
C ALA A 385 -2.33 44.67 -14.63
N TYR A 386 -2.13 45.86 -14.05
CA TYR A 386 -1.55 47.00 -14.77
C TYR A 386 -0.06 46.76 -15.10
N GLY A 387 0.29 46.85 -16.39
CA GLY A 387 1.66 46.67 -16.87
C GLY A 387 2.12 45.21 -17.00
N LYS A 388 1.27 44.20 -16.72
CA LYS A 388 1.63 42.79 -16.83
C LYS A 388 1.44 42.26 -18.26
N GLY A 389 2.32 41.35 -18.67
CA GLY A 389 2.39 40.78 -20.03
C GLY A 389 1.28 39.75 -20.37
N PRO A 390 1.29 39.19 -21.59
CA PRO A 390 0.21 38.33 -22.09
C PRO A 390 -0.06 37.08 -21.24
N GLU A 391 0.97 36.48 -20.63
CA GLU A 391 0.83 35.33 -19.72
C GLU A 391 -0.05 35.62 -18.49
N HIS A 392 -0.09 36.89 -18.05
CA HIS A 392 -0.97 37.31 -16.98
C HIS A 392 -2.44 37.35 -17.43
N ALA A 393 -2.72 37.56 -18.71
CA ALA A 393 -4.09 37.54 -19.23
C ALA A 393 -4.72 36.13 -19.16
N ASP A 394 -3.93 35.06 -19.28
CA ASP A 394 -4.41 33.69 -19.07
C ASP A 394 -4.69 33.39 -17.59
N ARG A 395 -3.78 33.80 -16.69
CA ARG A 395 -3.99 33.70 -15.24
C ARG A 395 -5.23 34.49 -14.80
N MET A 396 -5.40 35.71 -15.31
CA MET A 396 -6.58 36.54 -15.08
C MET A 396 -7.88 35.88 -15.59
N ARG A 397 -7.86 35.23 -16.77
CA ARG A 397 -9.02 34.44 -17.28
C ARG A 397 -9.39 33.30 -16.34
N SER A 398 -8.41 32.60 -15.78
CA SER A 398 -8.64 31.54 -14.77
C SER A 398 -9.21 32.10 -13.47
N CYS A 399 -8.66 33.22 -12.97
CA CYS A 399 -9.16 33.91 -11.78
C CYS A 399 -10.61 34.35 -11.96
N ILE A 400 -10.96 34.98 -13.08
CA ILE A 400 -12.32 35.45 -13.38
C ILE A 400 -13.32 34.28 -13.36
N LYS A 401 -12.97 33.09 -13.86
CA LYS A 401 -13.85 31.90 -13.77
C LYS A 401 -14.12 31.48 -12.33
N VAL A 402 -13.09 31.45 -11.48
CA VAL A 402 -13.25 31.13 -10.05
C VAL A 402 -14.09 32.20 -9.35
N ILE A 403 -13.78 33.48 -9.58
CA ILE A 403 -14.54 34.64 -9.06
C ILE A 403 -16.01 34.63 -9.55
N GLN A 404 -16.29 34.09 -10.73
CA GLN A 404 -17.63 33.97 -11.31
C GLN A 404 -18.40 32.71 -10.86
N SER A 405 -17.73 31.63 -10.42
CA SER A 405 -18.42 30.54 -9.69
C SER A 405 -18.63 30.92 -8.22
N MET A 406 -17.65 31.63 -7.63
CA MET A 406 -17.96 32.61 -6.58
C MET A 406 -18.93 33.66 -7.14
N LEU A 407 -19.59 34.48 -6.32
CA LEU A 407 -20.71 35.36 -6.76
C LEU A 407 -21.96 34.61 -7.31
N ARG A 408 -21.85 33.69 -8.29
CA ARG A 408 -22.99 32.87 -8.78
C ARG A 408 -23.50 31.86 -7.77
N THR A 409 -22.62 31.05 -7.16
CA THR A 409 -23.05 30.18 -6.05
C THR A 409 -23.42 30.98 -4.79
N TRP A 410 -23.05 32.26 -4.76
CA TRP A 410 -23.26 33.18 -3.64
C TRP A 410 -24.52 34.03 -3.80
N SER A 411 -25.16 34.10 -4.98
CA SER A 411 -26.51 34.67 -5.11
C SER A 411 -27.58 33.81 -4.42
N GLY A 412 -27.25 32.55 -4.10
CA GLY A 412 -27.99 31.74 -3.12
C GLY A 412 -27.95 32.27 -1.68
N MET A 413 -26.99 33.14 -1.31
CA MET A 413 -26.93 33.74 0.03
C MET A 413 -28.03 34.77 0.32
N SER A 414 -28.78 35.22 -0.70
CA SER A 414 -29.99 36.01 -0.48
C SER A 414 -30.96 35.31 0.50
N LEU A 415 -31.04 33.96 0.45
CA LEU A 415 -31.82 33.19 1.41
C LEU A 415 -31.17 33.04 2.80
N GLY A 416 -29.85 33.17 2.92
CA GLY A 416 -29.13 33.07 4.21
C GLY A 416 -29.13 34.38 5.02
N ILE A 417 -29.35 35.53 4.36
CA ILE A 417 -29.44 36.84 5.02
C ILE A 417 -30.82 37.00 5.71
N SER A 418 -31.82 36.19 5.34
CA SER A 418 -33.16 36.21 5.96
C SER A 418 -33.18 35.68 7.41
N SER A 419 -32.29 34.75 7.77
CA SER A 419 -32.27 34.13 9.11
C SER A 419 -31.60 34.94 10.22
N SER A 420 -31.06 36.14 9.92
CA SER A 420 -30.56 37.07 10.93
C SER A 420 -31.64 38.01 11.49
N THR A 421 -32.92 37.67 11.33
CA THR A 421 -34.06 38.42 11.89
C THR A 421 -34.49 37.83 13.23
N THR A 422 -33.61 37.85 14.24
CA THR A 422 -33.96 37.67 15.68
C THR A 422 -32.82 38.17 16.58
N VAL A 423 -32.83 39.46 16.88
CA VAL A 423 -32.42 40.06 18.15
C VAL A 423 -33.48 41.08 18.52
#